data_AF-A0A2T7TDK8-F1
#
_entry.id   AF-A0A2T7TDK8-F1
#
_cell.length_a   1.000
_cell.length_b   1.000
_cell.length_c   1.000
_cell.angle_alpha   90.00
_cell.angle_beta   90.00
_cell.angle_gamma   90.00
#
_symmetry.space_group_name_H-M   'P 1'
#
loop_
_entity.id
_entity.type
_entity.pdbx_description
1 polymer ?
#
loop_
_entity_poly.entity_id
_entity_poly.type
_entity_poly.pdbx_seq_one_letter_code
_entity_poly.pdbx_strand_id
1 'polypeptide(L)' 'MNRPGSNGDSALHPLLERVNAYVMRWMRKKFKRLRGRKRAQTAWNQAVARRPRFFAHWAWTTHAPRVW' A
#
# COMPACT_ATOMS: atom_id res chain seq x y z
N MET A 1 -21.28 2.27 1.54
CA MET A 1 -20.56 3.28 2.33
C MET A 1 -19.79 2.54 3.44
N ASN A 2 -18.61 1.99 3.13
CA ASN A 2 -17.91 1.07 4.05
C ASN A 2 -16.85 1.80 4.86
N ARG A 3 -17.09 1.90 6.17
CA ARG A 3 -16.09 2.26 7.18
C ARG A 3 -15.11 1.09 7.35
N PRO A 4 -13.79 1.25 7.18
CA PRO A 4 -12.85 0.33 7.79
C PRO A 4 -12.70 0.72 9.26
N GLY A 5 -13.09 -0.20 10.14
CA GLY A 5 -12.93 -0.12 11.58
C GLY A 5 -11.47 0.09 11.99
N SER A 6 -11.34 0.75 13.13
CA SER A 6 -10.13 0.96 13.91
C SER A 6 -9.46 -0.35 14.31
N ASN A 7 -8.25 -0.59 13.80
CA ASN A 7 -7.34 -1.58 14.39
C ASN A 7 -6.40 -0.83 15.33
N GLY A 8 -6.62 -1.00 16.64
CA GLY A 8 -5.71 -0.52 17.67
C GLY A 8 -4.55 -1.49 17.81
N ASP A 9 -3.33 -0.99 17.60
CA ASP A 9 -2.04 -1.49 18.12
C ASP A 9 -0.96 -0.47 17.72
N SER A 10 -0.86 0.59 18.53
CA SER A 10 -0.22 1.88 18.21
C SER A 10 1.29 1.89 17.92
N ALA A 11 1.96 0.73 17.83
CA ALA A 11 3.38 0.62 17.50
C ALA A 11 3.69 -0.23 16.26
N LEU A 12 2.84 -1.19 15.89
CA LEU A 12 3.11 -2.10 14.75
C LEU A 12 2.71 -1.46 13.41
N HIS A 13 1.64 -0.68 13.41
CA HIS A 13 1.10 0.03 12.24
C HIS A 13 2.11 0.95 11.51
N PRO A 14 2.89 1.82 12.19
CA PRO A 14 3.83 2.70 11.49
C PRO A 14 4.94 1.92 10.77
N LEU A 15 5.32 0.74 11.24
CA LEU A 15 6.31 -0.10 10.57
C LEU A 15 5.75 -0.66 9.26
N LEU A 16 4.54 -1.23 9.31
CA LEU A 16 3.84 -1.75 8.15
C LEU A 16 3.55 -0.66 7.12
N GLU A 17 3.16 0.55 7.57
CA GLU A 17 2.99 1.71 6.69
C GLU A 17 4.30 2.15 6.05
N ARG A 18 5.42 2.13 6.78
CA ARG A 18 6.75 2.42 6.22
C ARG A 18 7.13 1.39 5.16
N VAL A 19 6.91 0.10 5.39
CA VAL A 19 7.15 -0.95 4.39
C VAL A 19 6.31 -0.68 3.14
N ASN A 20 5.00 -0.41 3.28
CA ASN A 20 4.14 -0.05 2.15
C ASN A 20 4.63 1.21 1.42
N ALA A 21 5.09 2.23 2.16
CA ALA A 21 5.64 3.44 1.58
C ALA A 21 6.95 3.18 0.81
N TYR A 22 7.80 2.27 1.29
CA TYR A 22 9.01 1.84 0.58
C TYR A 22 8.65 1.07 -0.70
N VAL A 23 7.69 0.15 -0.65
CA VAL A 23 7.25 -0.57 -1.86
C VAL A 23 6.65 0.42 -2.87
N MET A 24 5.83 1.37 -2.43
CA MET A 24 5.34 2.44 -3.32
C MET A 24 6.46 3.29 -3.89
N ARG A 25 7.46 3.68 -3.10
CA ARG A 25 8.62 4.46 -3.55
C ARG A 25 9.42 3.68 -4.58
N TRP A 26 9.66 2.39 -4.33
CA TRP A 26 10.34 1.48 -5.25
C TRP A 26 9.55 1.30 -6.54
N MET A 27 8.23 1.09 -6.46
CA MET A 27 7.35 0.95 -7.61
C MET A 27 7.37 2.22 -8.48
N ARG A 28 7.38 3.40 -7.88
CA ARG A 28 7.53 4.68 -8.62
C ARG A 28 8.91 4.87 -9.24
N LYS A 29 9.97 4.42 -8.56
CA LYS A 29 11.35 4.48 -9.10
C LYS A 29 11.53 3.50 -10.26
N LYS A 30 10.98 2.28 -10.14
CA LYS A 30 11.07 1.22 -11.15
C LYS A 30 10.20 1.51 -12.36
N PHE A 31 8.98 2.03 -12.16
CA PHE A 31 8.04 2.30 -13.24
C PHE A 31 7.86 3.79 -13.46
N LYS A 32 8.57 4.36 -14.45
CA LYS A 32 8.42 5.77 -14.87
C LYS A 32 6.96 6.14 -15.21
N ARG A 33 6.15 5.16 -15.63
CA ARG A 33 4.70 5.30 -15.93
C ARG A 33 3.84 5.59 -14.69
N LEU A 34 4.33 5.23 -13.51
CA LEU A 34 3.63 5.35 -12.22
C LEU A 34 4.13 6.53 -11.39
N ARG A 35 4.87 7.47 -11.99
CA ARG A 35 5.40 8.66 -11.29
C ARG A 35 4.29 9.54 -10.71
N GLY A 36 3.12 9.55 -11.34
CA GLY A 36 1.94 10.27 -10.87
C GLY A 36 1.28 9.58 -9.68
N ARG A 37 1.01 10.34 -8.62
CA ARG A 37 0.45 9.84 -7.35
C ARG A 37 -0.86 9.05 -7.51
N LYS A 38 -1.81 9.57 -8.28
CA LYS A 38 -3.07 8.86 -8.59
C LYS A 38 -2.82 7.54 -9.32
N ARG A 39 -1.94 7.54 -10.33
CA ARG A 39 -1.60 6.32 -11.10
C ARG A 39 -0.89 5.28 -10.24
N ALA A 40 0.02 5.70 -9.37
CA ALA A 40 0.67 4.81 -8.42
C ALA A 40 -0.34 4.15 -7.48
N GLN A 41 -1.32 4.91 -6.98
CA GLN A 41 -2.37 4.41 -6.10
C GLN A 41 -3.33 3.44 -6.84
N THR A 42 -3.72 3.77 -8.07
CA THR A 42 -4.52 2.85 -8.91
C THR A 42 -3.77 1.56 -9.21
N ALA A 43 -2.49 1.66 -9.61
CA ALA A 43 -1.67 0.49 -9.92
C ALA A 43 -1.39 -0.36 -8.67
N TRP A 44 -1.21 0.27 -7.51
CA TRP A 44 -1.12 -0.39 -6.21
C TRP A 44 -2.39 -1.18 -5.92
N ASN A 45 -3.56 -0.54 -5.97
CA ASN A 45 -4.85 -1.20 -5.73
C ASN A 45 -5.08 -2.36 -6.70
N GLN A 46 -4.73 -2.21 -7.99
CA GLN A 46 -4.81 -3.30 -8.96
C GLN A 46 -3.82 -4.43 -8.66
N ALA A 47 -2.60 -4.13 -8.23
CA ALA A 47 -1.60 -5.15 -7.89
C ALA A 47 -2.02 -5.96 -6.68
N VAL A 48 -2.51 -5.29 -5.64
CA VAL A 48 -3.03 -5.93 -4.42
C VAL A 48 -4.28 -6.76 -4.74
N ALA A 49 -5.20 -6.25 -5.56
CA ALA A 49 -6.40 -6.99 -5.96
C ALA A 49 -6.08 -8.23 -6.84
N ARG A 50 -5.11 -8.11 -7.76
CA ARG A 50 -4.73 -9.21 -8.65
C ARG A 50 -3.87 -10.27 -7.96
N ARG A 51 -3.05 -9.86 -7.00
CA ARG A 51 -2.05 -10.73 -6.36
C ARG A 51 -1.91 -10.41 -4.86
N PRO A 52 -2.95 -10.66 -4.04
CA PRO A 52 -2.91 -10.35 -2.62
C PRO A 52 -1.84 -11.12 -1.84
N ARG A 53 -1.29 -12.21 -2.40
CA ARG A 53 -0.24 -13.05 -1.79
C ARG A 53 1.17 -12.75 -2.28
N PHE A 54 1.36 -11.73 -3.11
CA PHE A 54 2.69 -11.39 -3.65
C PHE A 54 3.65 -10.90 -2.56
N PHE A 55 3.10 -10.30 -1.51
CA PHE A 55 3.83 -9.96 -0.29
C PHE A 55 3.05 -10.45 0.91
N ALA A 56 3.75 -11.05 1.89
CA ALA A 56 3.12 -11.57 3.11
C ALA A 56 2.33 -10.51 3.89
N HIS A 57 2.74 -9.23 3.81
CA HIS A 57 2.07 -8.13 4.50
C HIS A 57 0.81 -7.61 3.78
N TRP A 58 0.61 -7.90 2.48
CA TRP A 58 -0.61 -7.49 1.75
C TRP A 58 -1.87 -8.22 2.21
N ALA A 59 -1.72 -9.36 2.89
CA ALA A 59 -2.82 -10.03 3.57
C ALA A 59 -3.36 -9.24 4.76
N TRP A 60 -2.54 -8.36 5.35
CA TRP A 60 -2.87 -7.60 6.56
C TRP A 60 -3.08 -6.11 6.29
N THR A 61 -2.45 -5.56 5.26
CA THR A 61 -2.59 -4.15 4.86
C THR A 61 -2.82 -4.00 3.36
N THR A 62 -4.09 -4.05 2.99
CA THR A 62 -4.57 -3.99 1.58
C THR A 62 -4.65 -2.55 1.06
N HIS A 63 -4.52 -1.56 1.94
CA HIS A 63 -4.72 -0.15 1.62
C HIS A 63 -3.41 0.57 1.33
N ALA A 64 -3.45 1.47 0.35
CA ALA A 64 -2.36 2.40 0.09
C ALA A 64 -2.03 3.19 1.39
N PRO A 65 -0.74 3.35 1.73
CA PRO A 65 -0.34 4.06 2.96
C PRO A 65 -0.88 5.49 2.93
N ARG A 66 -1.48 5.92 4.06
CA ARG A 66 -2.10 7.26 4.19
C ARG A 66 -1.08 8.40 4.19
N VAL A 67 0.17 8.11 4.56
CA VAL A 67 1.30 9.05 4.61
C VAL A 67 1.86 9.46 3.23
N TRP A 68 1.16 9.14 2.15
CA TRP A 68 1.38 9.76 0.86
C TRP A 68 0.21 10.61 0.48
#